data_AF-A0AAU4GH01-F1
#
_entry.id   AF-A0AAU4GH01-F1
#
_cell.length_a   1.000
_cell.length_b   1.000
_cell.length_c   1.000
_cell.angle_alpha   90.00
_cell.angle_beta   90.00
_cell.angle_gamma   90.00
#
_symmetry.space_group_name_H-M   'P 1'
#
loop_
_entity.id
_entity.type
_entity.pdbx_description
1 polymer ?
#
loop_
_entity_poly.entity_id
_entity_poly.type
_entity_poly.pdbx_seq_one_letter_code
_entity_poly.pdbx_strand_id
1 'polypeptide(L)'
;MARLFIVLTALAVVFSVLAFQSGNVPIGILFALVAAAPLVFLISVAVRGRRGVPVRTALAGESAPGQASNKNRKLAVRLIAVAVVAAVGYGGYWVLFAPKASNAAVSRVSDLEDGCAGVRKYFPDNDAYTGPSPHPVGVFVTSDSDSLNIASMGADVPPEWDDTQLNPRQVQVIACLDSPDDGQYLTDCKFTSDTLKLYQGKYDVTLYEAKTGTKIGSTQLLGSSQPSCPSLTLTKSDATSIHTEPDFTDYRAALGQFVDN
;
A
#
# COMPACT_ATOMS: atom_id res chain seq x y z
N MET A 1 30.18 -5.78 16.29
CA MET A 1 28.91 -5.48 16.99
C MET A 1 28.61 -3.98 17.09
N ALA A 2 29.53 -3.12 17.53
CA ALA A 2 29.28 -1.66 17.62
C ALA A 2 28.82 -1.01 16.29
N ARG A 3 29.42 -1.39 15.16
CA ARG A 3 29.01 -0.90 13.83
C ARG A 3 27.55 -1.25 13.47
N LEU A 4 27.10 -2.45 13.81
CA LEU A 4 25.72 -2.90 13.55
C LEU A 4 24.71 -2.10 14.40
N PHE A 5 25.03 -1.85 15.67
CA PHE A 5 24.20 -1.02 16.55
C PHE A 5 24.08 0.42 16.04
N ILE A 6 25.17 1.03 15.58
CA ILE A 6 25.14 2.38 15.03
C ILE A 6 24.23 2.45 13.79
N VAL A 7 24.35 1.46 12.89
CA VAL A 7 23.52 1.39 11.68
C VAL A 7 22.03 1.20 12.03
N LEU A 8 21.70 0.33 12.97
CA LEU A 8 20.31 0.11 13.40
C LEU A 8 19.71 1.35 14.07
N THR A 9 20.47 2.05 14.92
CA THR A 9 20.01 3.30 15.54
C THR A 9 19.80 4.39 14.49
N ALA A 10 20.71 4.54 13.52
CA ALA A 10 20.56 5.51 12.45
C ALA A 10 19.31 5.21 11.59
N LEU A 11 19.10 3.94 11.23
CA LEU A 11 17.87 3.51 10.53
C LEU A 11 16.62 3.81 11.35
N ALA A 12 16.61 3.48 12.64
CA ALA A 12 15.46 3.74 13.51
C ALA A 12 15.14 5.25 13.61
N VAL A 13 16.16 6.13 13.66
CA VAL A 13 15.94 7.58 13.61
C VAL A 13 15.31 8.01 12.29
N VAL A 14 15.82 7.52 11.15
CA VAL A 14 15.27 7.85 9.82
C VAL A 14 13.81 7.38 9.71
N PHE A 15 13.51 6.14 10.12
CA PHE A 15 12.14 5.61 10.10
C PHE A 15 11.21 6.36 11.06
N SER A 16 11.70 6.83 12.21
CA SER A 16 10.93 7.66 13.13
C SER A 16 10.51 8.98 12.47
N VAL A 17 11.46 9.68 11.83
CA VAL A 17 11.18 10.94 11.12
C VAL A 17 10.19 10.73 9.97
N LEU A 18 10.40 9.71 9.15
CA LEU A 18 9.49 9.38 8.04
C LEU A 18 8.08 9.05 8.52
N ALA A 19 7.95 8.31 9.63
CA ALA A 19 6.66 7.99 10.22
C ALA A 19 5.92 9.26 10.68
N PHE A 20 6.61 10.21 11.33
CA PHE A 20 6.01 11.49 11.70
C PHE A 20 5.59 12.33 10.49
N GLN A 21 6.42 12.38 9.44
CA GLN A 21 6.08 13.09 8.20
C GLN A 21 4.86 12.49 7.49
N SER A 22 4.66 11.17 7.60
CA SER A 22 3.48 10.47 7.09
C SER A 22 2.23 10.59 7.97
N GLY A 23 2.29 11.36 9.07
CA GLY A 23 1.18 11.52 10.02
C GLY A 23 0.98 10.35 10.98
N ASN A 24 1.85 9.33 10.95
CA ASN A 24 1.73 8.11 11.74
C ASN A 24 2.54 8.19 13.05
N VAL A 25 2.08 9.08 13.93
CA VAL A 25 2.65 9.38 15.26
C VAL A 25 2.99 8.14 16.11
N PRO A 26 2.12 7.11 16.27
CA PRO A 26 2.45 5.97 17.15
C PRO A 26 3.64 5.16 16.63
N ILE A 27 3.79 5.02 15.32
CA ILE A 27 4.93 4.32 14.70
C ILE A 27 6.21 5.16 14.85
N GLY A 28 6.11 6.49 14.70
CA GLY A 28 7.21 7.41 14.97
C GLY A 28 7.78 7.26 16.39
N ILE A 29 6.89 7.16 17.40
CA ILE A 29 7.26 6.95 18.80
C ILE A 29 7.94 5.58 19.00
N LEU A 30 7.40 4.52 18.40
CA LEU A 30 7.98 3.17 18.50
C LEU A 30 9.43 3.15 18.03
N PHE A 31 9.71 3.71 16.85
CA PHE A 31 11.07 3.78 16.32
C PHE A 31 11.98 4.70 17.14
N ALA A 32 11.46 5.81 17.69
CA ALA A 32 12.21 6.67 18.60
C ALA A 32 12.65 5.94 19.87
N LEU A 33 11.77 5.10 20.45
CA LEU A 33 12.10 4.27 21.61
C LEU A 33 13.16 3.21 21.29
N VAL A 34 13.09 2.58 20.11
CA VAL A 34 14.11 1.64 19.63
C VAL A 34 15.46 2.35 19.46
N ALA A 35 15.48 3.56 18.90
CA ALA A 35 16.69 4.36 18.74
C ALA A 35 17.29 4.80 20.10
N ALA A 36 16.45 5.03 21.11
CA ALA A 36 16.89 5.42 22.45
C ALA A 36 17.43 4.24 23.30
N ALA A 37 17.06 3.01 22.98
CA ALA A 37 17.40 1.82 23.77
C ALA A 37 18.91 1.62 24.06
N PRO A 38 19.83 1.83 23.09
CA PRO A 38 21.28 1.72 23.35
C PRO A 38 21.77 2.78 24.34
N LEU A 39 21.21 3.98 24.26
CA LEU A 39 21.56 5.12 25.11
C LEU A 39 21.10 4.89 26.55
N VAL A 40 19.86 4.40 26.71
CA VAL A 40 19.32 3.97 28.02
C VAL A 40 20.15 2.81 28.60
N PHE A 41 20.56 1.85 27.78
CA PHE A 41 21.42 0.75 28.22
C PHE A 41 22.78 1.26 28.72
N LEU A 42 23.47 2.13 27.96
CA LEU A 42 24.75 2.71 28.36
C LEU A 42 24.64 3.52 29.67
N ILE A 43 23.59 4.33 29.81
CA ILE A 43 23.32 5.08 31.05
C ILE A 43 23.10 4.11 32.21
N SER A 44 22.33 3.05 32.02
CA SER A 44 22.06 2.06 33.08
C SER A 44 23.31 1.32 33.55
N VAL A 45 24.23 1.01 32.62
CA VAL A 45 25.52 0.38 32.93
C VAL A 45 26.43 1.36 33.67
N ALA A 46 26.51 2.62 33.21
CA ALA A 46 27.32 3.66 33.86
C ALA A 46 26.84 3.98 35.29
N VAL A 47 25.51 4.04 35.50
CA VAL A 47 24.92 4.28 36.83
C VAL A 47 25.15 3.11 37.78
N ARG A 48 25.05 1.85 37.30
CA ARG A 48 25.36 0.68 38.13
C ARG A 48 26.84 0.57 38.48
N GLY A 49 27.74 0.94 37.57
CA GLY A 49 29.18 0.99 37.84
C GLY A 49 29.57 2.03 38.89
N ARG A 50 28.82 3.15 38.98
CA ARG A 50 29.02 4.19 40.02
C ARG A 50 28.45 3.83 41.39
N ARG A 51 27.47 2.92 41.46
CA ARG A 51 26.98 2.34 42.72
C ARG A 51 27.85 1.17 43.20
N GLY A 52 29.17 1.30 43.04
CA GLY A 52 30.15 0.40 43.62
C GLY A 52 29.97 0.37 45.14
N VAL A 53 29.33 -0.69 45.62
CA VAL A 53 29.28 -1.08 47.02
C VAL A 53 30.71 -1.30 47.50
N PRO A 54 31.14 -0.73 48.65
CA PRO A 54 32.47 -0.98 49.19
C PRO A 54 32.68 -2.46 49.45
N VAL A 55 33.83 -2.97 49.02
CA VAL A 55 34.29 -4.35 49.18
C VAL A 55 34.37 -4.67 50.67
N ARG A 56 33.38 -5.40 51.20
CA ARG A 56 33.54 -6.19 52.42
C ARG A 56 34.00 -7.59 52.02
N THR A 57 35.27 -7.86 52.31
CA THR A 57 35.83 -9.21 52.40
C THR A 57 35.00 -10.03 53.38
N ALA A 58 34.21 -10.97 52.86
CA ALA A 58 33.56 -12.02 53.65
C ALA A 58 34.02 -13.37 53.11
N LEU A 59 34.75 -14.08 53.96
CA LEU A 59 35.12 -15.48 53.82
C LEU A 59 33.86 -16.37 53.83
N ALA A 60 33.93 -17.44 53.03
CA ALA A 60 33.21 -18.72 53.16
C ALA A 60 31.67 -18.69 53.29
N GLY A 61 30.99 -19.17 52.26
CA GLY A 61 29.55 -19.42 52.29
C GLY A 61 29.04 -19.92 50.95
N GLU A 62 29.34 -21.17 50.65
CA GLU A 62 28.88 -21.91 49.49
C GLU A 62 27.34 -22.00 49.49
N SER A 63 26.70 -21.27 48.57
CA SER A 63 25.30 -21.45 48.20
C SER A 63 25.13 -20.79 46.84
N ALA A 64 25.22 -21.58 45.76
CA ALA A 64 25.01 -21.08 44.41
C ALA A 64 23.50 -20.95 44.11
N PRO A 65 22.94 -19.73 43.88
CA PRO A 65 21.60 -19.56 43.35
C PRO A 65 21.74 -18.98 41.92
N GLY A 66 22.45 -19.69 41.04
CA GLY A 66 22.89 -19.11 39.76
C GLY A 66 22.12 -19.57 38.51
N GLN A 67 21.54 -20.77 38.53
CA GLN A 67 21.13 -21.43 37.29
C GLN A 67 19.70 -21.11 36.82
N ALA A 68 18.75 -20.85 37.73
CA ALA A 68 17.38 -20.48 37.36
C ALA A 68 17.30 -19.08 36.72
N SER A 69 18.18 -18.16 37.13
CA SER A 69 18.25 -16.77 36.61
C SER A 69 18.67 -16.69 35.14
N ASN A 70 19.62 -17.54 34.70
CA ASN A 70 20.13 -17.50 33.34
C ASN A 70 19.14 -18.04 32.28
N LYS A 71 18.28 -19.01 32.62
CA LYS A 71 17.23 -19.49 31.70
C LYS A 71 16.17 -18.40 31.47
N ASN A 72 15.71 -17.74 32.53
CA ASN A 72 14.74 -16.65 32.44
C ASN A 72 15.31 -15.43 31.71
N ARG A 73 16.61 -15.12 31.90
CA ARG A 73 17.30 -14.07 31.16
C ARG A 73 17.42 -14.38 29.67
N LYS A 74 17.75 -15.62 29.29
CA LYS A 74 17.79 -16.05 27.88
C LYS A 74 16.41 -16.02 27.22
N LEU A 75 15.37 -16.42 27.95
CA LEU A 75 13.98 -16.33 27.49
C LEU A 75 13.57 -14.87 27.26
N ALA A 76 13.82 -14.00 28.24
CA ALA A 76 13.49 -12.57 28.15
C ALA A 76 14.20 -11.88 26.97
N VAL A 77 15.49 -12.16 26.77
CA VAL A 77 16.24 -11.61 25.61
C VAL A 77 15.67 -12.10 24.28
N ARG A 78 15.25 -13.38 24.18
CA ARG A 78 14.61 -13.91 22.97
C ARG A 78 13.26 -13.25 22.70
N LEU A 79 12.43 -13.09 23.72
CA LEU A 79 11.13 -12.42 23.58
C LEU A 79 11.27 -10.96 23.16
N ILE A 80 12.24 -10.24 23.76
CA ILE A 80 12.54 -8.86 23.36
C ILE A 80 13.03 -8.81 21.91
N ALA A 81 13.92 -9.72 21.50
CA ALA A 81 14.40 -9.77 20.13
C ALA A 81 13.26 -10.02 19.12
N VAL A 82 12.35 -10.95 19.42
CA VAL A 82 11.16 -11.21 18.59
C VAL A 82 10.25 -9.99 18.53
N ALA A 83 9.99 -9.33 19.66
CA ALA A 83 9.16 -8.13 19.72
C ALA A 83 9.78 -6.98 18.90
N VAL A 84 11.10 -6.80 18.94
CA VAL A 84 11.80 -5.79 18.12
C VAL A 84 11.70 -6.13 16.63
N VAL A 85 11.89 -7.39 16.23
CA VAL A 85 11.74 -7.80 14.83
C VAL A 85 10.31 -7.59 14.35
N ALA A 86 9.31 -7.95 15.15
CA ALA A 86 7.91 -7.71 14.83
C ALA A 86 7.58 -6.21 14.71
N ALA A 87 8.08 -5.39 15.64
CA ALA A 87 7.91 -3.94 15.64
C ALA A 87 8.56 -3.29 14.40
N VAL A 88 9.78 -3.69 14.05
CA VAL A 88 10.50 -3.17 12.87
C VAL A 88 9.82 -3.65 11.58
N GLY A 89 9.42 -4.92 11.50
CA GLY A 89 8.72 -5.47 10.35
C GLY A 89 7.37 -4.78 10.12
N TYR A 90 6.59 -4.60 11.19
CA TYR A 90 5.31 -3.89 11.14
C TYR A 90 5.49 -2.40 10.79
N GLY A 91 6.44 -1.72 11.42
CA GLY A 91 6.74 -0.32 11.12
C GLY A 91 7.25 -0.12 9.69
N GLY A 92 8.11 -1.02 9.20
CA GLY A 92 8.58 -1.03 7.82
C GLY A 92 7.43 -1.25 6.83
N TYR A 93 6.52 -2.18 7.12
CA TYR A 93 5.32 -2.41 6.32
C TYR A 93 4.47 -1.14 6.21
N TRP A 94 4.20 -0.47 7.32
CA TRP A 94 3.40 0.76 7.32
C TRP A 94 4.06 1.93 6.58
N VAL A 95 5.38 2.07 6.68
CA VAL A 95 6.10 3.15 5.99
C VAL A 95 6.13 2.94 4.48
N LEU A 96 6.24 1.68 4.04
CA LEU A 96 6.46 1.32 2.64
C LEU A 96 5.19 0.97 1.87
N PHE A 97 4.20 0.34 2.50
CA PHE A 97 3.06 -0.26 1.80
C PHE A 97 1.68 0.24 2.26
N ALA A 98 1.57 0.87 3.42
CA ALA A 98 0.26 1.38 3.85
C ALA A 98 -0.15 2.63 3.04
N PRO A 99 -1.45 2.78 2.73
CA PRO A 99 -1.96 3.99 2.09
C PRO A 99 -1.64 5.25 2.90
N LYS A 100 -1.34 6.35 2.21
CA LYS A 100 -0.99 7.63 2.84
C LYS A 100 -2.03 8.69 2.50
N ALA A 101 -2.32 9.59 3.46
CA ALA A 101 -3.14 10.75 3.16
C ALA A 101 -2.46 11.60 2.08
N SER A 102 -3.22 11.96 1.05
CA SER A 102 -2.81 12.96 0.08
C SER A 102 -2.92 14.35 0.70
N ASN A 103 -1.88 15.15 0.53
CA ASN A 103 -1.88 16.58 0.85
C ASN A 103 -2.14 17.44 -0.39
N ALA A 104 -2.30 16.82 -1.57
CA ALA A 104 -2.61 17.51 -2.80
C ALA A 104 -4.10 17.85 -2.85
N ALA A 105 -4.43 19.03 -3.37
CA ALA A 105 -5.81 19.39 -3.61
C ALA A 105 -6.38 18.52 -4.75
N VAL A 106 -7.50 17.85 -4.49
CA VAL A 106 -8.26 17.13 -5.52
C VAL A 106 -9.08 18.16 -6.30
N SER A 107 -8.62 18.47 -7.51
CA SER A 107 -9.22 19.46 -8.41
C SER A 107 -9.86 18.84 -9.64
N ARG A 108 -9.41 17.62 -10.00
CA ARG A 108 -9.89 16.82 -11.14
C ARG A 108 -10.00 15.36 -10.70
N VAL A 109 -10.82 14.57 -11.39
CA VAL A 109 -10.95 13.14 -11.11
C VAL A 109 -9.60 12.44 -11.32
N SER A 110 -8.82 12.85 -12.32
CA SER A 110 -7.45 12.35 -12.55
C SER A 110 -6.50 12.53 -11.35
N ASP A 111 -6.75 13.49 -10.45
CA ASP A 111 -5.92 13.67 -9.25
C ASP A 111 -6.08 12.49 -8.26
N LEU A 112 -7.16 11.70 -8.41
CA LEU A 112 -7.44 10.50 -7.62
C LEU A 112 -6.68 9.25 -8.11
N GLU A 113 -5.98 9.34 -9.25
CA GLU A 113 -5.16 8.28 -9.83
C GLU A 113 -4.10 7.76 -8.84
N ASP A 114 -3.56 8.66 -7.99
CA ASP A 114 -2.65 8.31 -6.89
C ASP A 114 -3.23 7.28 -5.91
N GLY A 115 -4.56 7.09 -5.90
CA GLY A 115 -5.25 6.03 -5.16
C GLY A 115 -4.94 4.62 -5.66
N CYS A 116 -4.50 4.49 -6.92
CA CYS A 116 -4.15 3.24 -7.58
C CYS A 116 -2.64 3.07 -7.83
N ALA A 117 -1.84 4.12 -7.59
CA ALA A 117 -0.39 4.08 -7.75
C ALA A 117 0.30 3.16 -6.71
N GLY A 118 1.57 2.79 -6.97
CA GLY A 118 2.31 1.80 -6.16
C GLY A 118 2.35 2.09 -4.65
N VAL A 119 2.56 3.35 -4.24
CA VAL A 119 2.28 3.79 -2.86
C VAL A 119 0.94 4.52 -2.87
N ARG A 120 -0.13 3.77 -2.65
CA ARG A 120 -1.51 4.28 -2.74
C ARG A 120 -1.73 5.47 -1.82
N LYS A 121 -2.48 6.45 -2.30
CA LYS A 121 -2.96 7.56 -1.49
C LYS A 121 -4.45 7.43 -1.19
N TYR A 122 -4.88 8.09 -0.13
CA TYR A 122 -6.29 8.35 0.16
C TYR A 122 -6.50 9.85 0.34
N PHE A 123 -7.74 10.31 0.25
CA PHE A 123 -8.10 11.71 0.10
C PHE A 123 -9.05 12.12 1.23
N PRO A 124 -8.55 12.57 2.40
CA PRO A 124 -9.37 12.79 3.60
C PRO A 124 -10.50 13.80 3.41
N ASP A 125 -10.33 14.73 2.47
CA ASP A 125 -11.28 15.76 2.10
C ASP A 125 -12.45 15.24 1.25
N ASN A 126 -12.39 13.99 0.79
CA ASN A 126 -13.47 13.38 0.03
C ASN A 126 -14.63 12.94 0.92
N ASP A 127 -15.79 12.79 0.30
CA ASP A 127 -16.98 12.24 0.93
C ASP A 127 -16.74 10.77 1.34
N ALA A 128 -17.31 10.39 2.49
CA ALA A 128 -17.18 9.04 3.03
C ALA A 128 -18.10 8.08 2.26
N TYR A 129 -17.65 6.84 2.08
CA TYR A 129 -18.46 5.78 1.50
C TYR A 129 -19.47 5.28 2.53
N THR A 130 -20.69 5.83 2.48
CA THR A 130 -21.74 5.56 3.48
C THR A 130 -23.14 5.62 2.89
N GLY A 131 -24.06 4.81 3.45
CA GLY A 131 -25.48 4.82 3.11
C GLY A 131 -25.81 4.09 1.79
N PRO A 132 -27.10 4.01 1.44
CA PRO A 132 -27.55 3.48 0.16
C PRO A 132 -27.40 4.55 -0.93
N SER A 133 -26.71 4.25 -2.04
CA SER A 133 -26.59 5.15 -3.19
C SER A 133 -26.06 4.44 -4.44
N PRO A 134 -26.34 4.97 -5.64
CA PRO A 134 -25.32 5.09 -6.67
C PRO A 134 -24.17 5.96 -6.13
N HIS A 135 -23.00 5.40 -5.88
CA HIS A 135 -21.83 6.07 -5.33
C HIS A 135 -20.98 6.68 -6.45
N PRO A 136 -20.60 7.96 -6.38
CA PRO A 136 -19.65 8.53 -7.32
C PRO A 136 -18.33 7.75 -7.33
N VAL A 137 -17.95 7.19 -8.49
CA VAL A 137 -16.80 6.29 -8.64
C VAL A 137 -15.79 6.81 -9.66
N GLY A 138 -14.52 6.89 -9.26
CA GLY A 138 -13.40 7.08 -10.18
C GLY A 138 -12.80 5.74 -10.54
N VAL A 139 -12.78 5.40 -11.83
CA VAL A 139 -12.25 4.12 -12.33
C VAL A 139 -10.95 4.36 -13.08
N PHE A 140 -9.88 3.69 -12.63
CA PHE A 140 -8.55 3.82 -13.21
C PHE A 140 -8.06 2.47 -13.72
N VAL A 141 -7.49 2.45 -14.91
CA VAL A 141 -7.00 1.27 -15.59
C VAL A 141 -5.53 1.39 -15.94
N THR A 142 -4.78 0.34 -15.61
CA THR A 142 -3.40 0.21 -16.07
C THR A 142 -3.42 -0.38 -17.47
N SER A 143 -2.98 0.40 -18.46
CA SER A 143 -2.96 -0.01 -19.86
C SER A 143 -1.80 -0.98 -20.16
N ASP A 144 -1.78 -1.53 -21.38
CA ASP A 144 -0.69 -2.37 -21.91
C ASP A 144 0.69 -1.67 -21.91
N SER A 145 0.72 -0.34 -21.78
CA SER A 145 1.93 0.47 -21.68
C SER A 145 2.43 0.68 -20.24
N ASP A 146 1.79 0.06 -19.24
CA ASP A 146 1.93 0.35 -17.79
C ASP A 146 1.59 1.79 -17.40
N SER A 147 0.93 2.55 -18.28
CA SER A 147 0.37 3.84 -17.89
C SER A 147 -0.98 3.63 -17.22
N LEU A 148 -1.14 4.25 -16.06
CA LEU A 148 -2.41 4.33 -15.36
C LEU A 148 -3.21 5.49 -15.94
N ASN A 149 -4.46 5.23 -16.31
CA ASN A 149 -5.34 6.20 -16.95
C ASN A 149 -6.74 6.10 -16.37
N ILE A 150 -7.54 7.15 -16.53
CA ILE A 150 -8.97 7.06 -16.27
C ILE A 150 -9.64 6.16 -17.31
N ALA A 151 -10.53 5.28 -16.89
CA ALA A 151 -11.21 4.36 -17.80
C ALA A 151 -12.18 5.12 -18.72
N SER A 152 -12.14 4.81 -20.02
CA SER A 152 -13.10 5.36 -20.99
C SER A 152 -14.30 4.43 -21.11
N MET A 153 -15.48 4.88 -20.67
CA MET A 153 -16.70 4.05 -20.65
C MET A 153 -17.74 4.45 -21.70
N GLY A 154 -17.40 5.39 -22.59
CA GLY A 154 -18.31 5.92 -23.61
C GLY A 154 -19.22 7.06 -23.09
N ALA A 155 -20.10 7.54 -23.97
CA ALA A 155 -20.90 8.76 -23.73
C ALA A 155 -22.21 8.53 -22.95
N ASP A 156 -22.67 7.27 -22.84
CA ASP A 156 -23.98 6.92 -22.27
C ASP A 156 -23.88 6.41 -20.82
N VAL A 157 -22.91 6.92 -20.06
CA VAL A 157 -22.71 6.55 -18.65
C VAL A 157 -23.50 7.47 -17.70
N PRO A 158 -24.03 6.96 -16.57
CA PRO A 158 -24.66 7.79 -15.56
C PRO A 158 -23.68 8.82 -14.95
N PRO A 159 -24.18 9.96 -14.42
CA PRO A 159 -23.32 11.02 -13.89
C PRO A 159 -22.36 10.59 -12.77
N GLU A 160 -22.72 9.56 -12.00
CA GLU A 160 -21.90 8.99 -10.94
C GLU A 160 -20.71 8.12 -11.44
N TRP A 161 -20.66 7.83 -12.75
CA TRP A 161 -19.58 7.12 -13.45
C TRP A 161 -18.82 8.01 -14.45
N ASP A 162 -19.40 9.15 -14.83
CA ASP A 162 -18.85 10.07 -15.85
C ASP A 162 -17.76 10.97 -15.26
N ASP A 163 -16.50 10.76 -15.65
CA ASP A 163 -15.36 11.54 -15.16
C ASP A 163 -15.44 13.04 -15.47
N THR A 164 -16.19 13.44 -16.48
CA THR A 164 -16.39 14.84 -16.86
C THR A 164 -17.48 15.53 -16.04
N GLN A 165 -18.42 14.77 -15.48
CA GLN A 165 -19.53 15.29 -14.65
C GLN A 165 -19.28 15.11 -13.15
N LEU A 166 -18.39 14.18 -12.77
CA LEU A 166 -18.02 13.93 -11.39
C LEU A 166 -17.38 15.16 -10.74
N ASN A 167 -17.88 15.51 -9.55
CA ASN A 167 -17.16 16.40 -8.66
C ASN A 167 -16.03 15.60 -7.98
N PRO A 168 -14.74 15.96 -8.18
CA PRO A 168 -13.63 15.16 -7.69
C PRO A 168 -13.61 14.95 -6.16
N ARG A 169 -14.15 15.90 -5.39
CA ARG A 169 -14.24 15.81 -3.92
C ARG A 169 -15.42 14.95 -3.45
N GLN A 170 -16.37 14.68 -4.32
CA GLN A 170 -17.54 13.85 -4.01
C GLN A 170 -17.35 12.39 -4.43
N VAL A 171 -16.25 12.06 -5.12
CA VAL A 171 -15.89 10.67 -5.42
C VAL A 171 -15.69 9.92 -4.09
N GLN A 172 -16.47 8.85 -3.91
CA GLN A 172 -16.48 8.03 -2.70
C GLN A 172 -15.70 6.72 -2.90
N VAL A 173 -15.68 6.20 -4.13
CA VAL A 173 -15.05 4.92 -4.48
C VAL A 173 -13.99 5.14 -5.55
N ILE A 174 -12.83 4.53 -5.36
CA ILE A 174 -11.75 4.45 -6.34
C ILE A 174 -11.64 2.99 -6.76
N ALA A 175 -11.89 2.68 -8.04
CA ALA A 175 -11.69 1.35 -8.60
C ALA A 175 -10.37 1.32 -9.37
N CYS A 176 -9.46 0.45 -8.93
CA CYS A 176 -8.17 0.24 -9.57
C CYS A 176 -8.19 -1.07 -10.33
N LEU A 177 -8.02 -0.99 -11.66
CA LEU A 177 -7.83 -2.13 -12.54
C LEU A 177 -6.33 -2.30 -12.78
N ASP A 178 -5.82 -3.47 -12.43
CA ASP A 178 -4.44 -3.86 -12.73
C ASP A 178 -4.25 -4.06 -14.25
N SER A 179 -3.00 -4.20 -14.68
CA SER A 179 -2.70 -4.52 -16.07
C SER A 179 -3.44 -5.79 -16.49
N PRO A 180 -4.03 -5.83 -17.70
CA PRO A 180 -4.81 -6.98 -18.12
C PRO A 180 -3.94 -8.22 -18.30
N ASP A 181 -4.45 -9.35 -17.84
CA ASP A 181 -3.97 -10.68 -18.19
C ASP A 181 -4.60 -11.16 -19.51
N ASP A 182 -3.93 -12.11 -20.17
CA ASP A 182 -4.42 -12.75 -21.39
C ASP A 182 -5.72 -13.57 -21.11
N GLY A 183 -6.79 -13.17 -21.78
CA GLY A 183 -8.04 -13.91 -21.88
C GLY A 183 -8.11 -14.81 -23.10
N GLN A 184 -9.31 -14.89 -23.70
CA GLN A 184 -9.50 -15.62 -24.95
C GLN A 184 -8.78 -14.88 -26.09
N TYR A 185 -8.07 -15.62 -26.95
CA TYR A 185 -7.56 -15.06 -28.20
C TYR A 185 -8.72 -14.69 -29.13
N LEU A 186 -8.70 -13.46 -29.66
CA LEU A 186 -9.75 -12.94 -30.52
C LEU A 186 -9.32 -12.88 -31.98
N THR A 187 -8.20 -12.22 -32.28
CA THR A 187 -7.69 -12.05 -33.65
C THR A 187 -6.25 -11.54 -33.66
N ASP A 188 -5.61 -11.51 -34.83
CA ASP A 188 -4.40 -10.75 -35.07
C ASP A 188 -4.75 -9.34 -35.58
N CYS A 189 -4.21 -8.30 -34.93
CA CYS A 189 -4.34 -6.91 -35.33
C CYS A 189 -3.13 -6.48 -36.15
N LYS A 190 -3.35 -6.18 -37.43
CA LYS A 190 -2.31 -5.74 -38.36
C LYS A 190 -2.19 -4.23 -38.34
N PHE A 191 -1.04 -3.73 -37.89
CA PHE A 191 -0.66 -2.33 -37.96
C PHE A 191 0.36 -2.12 -39.08
N THR A 192 0.66 -0.87 -39.42
CA THR A 192 1.65 -0.52 -40.45
C THR A 192 3.04 -1.04 -40.10
N SER A 193 3.40 -1.04 -38.82
CA SER A 193 4.73 -1.43 -38.33
C SER A 193 4.84 -2.90 -37.94
N ASP A 194 3.77 -3.49 -37.39
CA ASP A 194 3.81 -4.84 -36.82
C ASP A 194 2.41 -5.49 -36.75
N THR A 195 2.36 -6.76 -36.37
CA THR A 195 1.12 -7.49 -36.06
C THR A 195 1.10 -7.87 -34.59
N LEU A 196 0.08 -7.41 -33.86
CA LEU A 196 -0.11 -7.71 -32.44
C LEU A 196 -1.29 -8.68 -32.26
N LYS A 197 -1.18 -9.63 -31.34
CA LYS A 197 -2.29 -10.51 -31.00
C LYS A 197 -3.29 -9.78 -30.11
N LEU A 198 -4.57 -9.82 -30.45
CA LEU A 198 -5.64 -9.29 -29.61
C LEU A 198 -6.20 -10.40 -28.73
N TYR A 199 -6.11 -10.22 -27.42
CA TYR A 199 -6.78 -11.06 -26.44
C TYR A 199 -7.92 -10.30 -25.77
N GLN A 200 -8.89 -11.03 -25.26
CA GLN A 200 -9.85 -10.49 -24.31
C GLN A 200 -9.10 -10.11 -23.03
N GLY A 201 -9.19 -8.86 -22.58
CA GLY A 201 -8.55 -8.44 -21.33
C GLY A 201 -9.17 -9.11 -20.11
N LYS A 202 -8.35 -9.53 -19.14
CA LYS A 202 -8.79 -9.93 -17.79
C LYS A 202 -8.20 -8.98 -16.77
N TYR A 203 -9.06 -8.22 -16.11
CA TYR A 203 -8.66 -7.20 -15.16
C TYR A 203 -9.02 -7.63 -13.76
N ASP A 204 -8.01 -7.70 -12.89
CA ASP A 204 -8.24 -7.77 -11.46
C ASP A 204 -8.55 -6.36 -10.94
N VAL A 205 -9.70 -6.22 -10.30
CA VAL A 205 -10.21 -4.93 -9.84
C VAL A 205 -10.20 -4.91 -8.32
N THR A 206 -9.64 -3.85 -7.75
CA THR A 206 -9.76 -3.59 -6.31
C THR A 206 -10.38 -2.22 -6.06
N LEU A 207 -11.42 -2.21 -5.23
CA LEU A 207 -12.15 -1.01 -4.86
C LEU A 207 -11.69 -0.51 -3.49
N TYR A 208 -11.46 0.80 -3.40
CA TYR A 208 -11.05 1.48 -2.19
C TYR A 208 -11.97 2.65 -1.89
N GLU A 209 -12.22 2.91 -0.61
CA GLU A 209 -12.86 4.15 -0.19
C GLU A 209 -11.90 5.32 -0.42
N ALA A 210 -12.33 6.34 -1.16
CA ALA A 210 -11.51 7.50 -1.49
C ALA A 210 -11.03 8.22 -0.22
N LYS A 211 -11.91 8.37 0.78
CA LYS A 211 -11.64 9.11 2.02
C LYS A 211 -10.57 8.48 2.91
N THR A 212 -10.57 7.15 3.04
CA THR A 212 -9.74 6.45 4.04
C THR A 212 -8.70 5.51 3.42
N GLY A 213 -8.84 5.18 2.13
CA GLY A 213 -8.02 4.19 1.44
C GLY A 213 -8.35 2.74 1.84
N THR A 214 -9.41 2.54 2.64
CA THR A 214 -9.85 1.22 3.08
C THR A 214 -10.35 0.40 1.90
N LYS A 215 -9.94 -0.86 1.83
CA LYS A 215 -10.43 -1.79 0.80
C LYS A 215 -11.91 -2.09 1.03
N ILE A 216 -12.73 -1.81 0.02
CA ILE A 216 -14.16 -2.12 0.00
C ILE A 216 -14.36 -3.56 -0.50
N GLY A 217 -13.68 -3.91 -1.59
CA GLY A 217 -13.85 -5.21 -2.24
C GLY A 217 -12.84 -5.44 -3.36
N SER A 218 -12.90 -6.64 -3.93
CA SER A 218 -12.22 -6.97 -5.18
C SER A 218 -13.14 -7.82 -6.04
N THR A 219 -12.99 -7.71 -7.36
CA THR A 219 -13.69 -8.52 -8.35
C THR A 219 -12.80 -8.70 -9.57
N GLN A 220 -13.25 -9.51 -10.52
CA GLN A 220 -12.63 -9.64 -11.83
C GLN A 220 -13.57 -9.06 -12.89
N LEU A 221 -12.99 -8.39 -13.86
CA LEU A 221 -13.70 -7.78 -14.98
C LEU A 221 -13.08 -8.30 -16.28
N LEU A 222 -13.93 -8.63 -17.25
CA LEU A 222 -13.50 -9.06 -18.57
C LEU A 222 -13.68 -7.91 -19.56
N GLY A 223 -12.73 -7.79 -20.48
CA GLY A 223 -12.87 -6.93 -21.65
C GLY A 223 -13.87 -7.49 -22.66
N SER A 224 -14.15 -6.70 -23.70
CA SER A 224 -15.05 -7.11 -24.77
C SER A 224 -14.61 -8.42 -25.44
N SER A 225 -15.56 -9.34 -25.67
CA SER A 225 -15.32 -10.55 -26.46
C SER A 225 -15.37 -10.30 -27.98
N GLN A 226 -15.64 -9.05 -28.40
CA GLN A 226 -15.71 -8.70 -29.81
C GLN A 226 -14.31 -8.36 -30.36
N PRO A 227 -13.89 -8.99 -31.47
CA PRO A 227 -12.60 -8.69 -32.08
C PRO A 227 -12.63 -7.30 -32.73
N SER A 228 -12.12 -6.29 -32.00
CA SER A 228 -12.00 -4.91 -32.47
C SER A 228 -10.57 -4.42 -32.34
N CYS A 229 -9.86 -4.31 -33.47
CA CYS A 229 -8.50 -3.81 -33.49
C CYS A 229 -8.49 -2.27 -33.45
N PRO A 230 -7.77 -1.63 -32.51
CA PRO A 230 -7.63 -0.19 -32.51
C PRO A 230 -6.86 0.27 -33.76
N SER A 231 -7.13 1.49 -34.23
CA SER A 231 -6.40 2.08 -35.36
C SER A 231 -4.98 2.52 -34.99
N LEU A 232 -4.77 2.85 -33.71
CA LEU A 232 -3.51 3.24 -33.10
C LEU A 232 -3.47 2.68 -31.68
N THR A 233 -2.32 2.14 -31.28
CA THR A 233 -2.07 1.73 -29.89
C THR A 233 -0.64 2.09 -29.50
N LEU A 234 -0.45 2.39 -28.22
CA LEU A 234 0.86 2.58 -27.62
C LEU A 234 1.15 1.37 -26.75
N THR A 235 2.21 0.64 -27.09
CA THR A 235 2.65 -0.53 -26.35
C THR A 235 4.11 -0.37 -25.93
N LYS A 236 4.56 -1.23 -25.01
CA LYS A 236 5.98 -1.39 -24.73
C LYS A 236 6.69 -1.90 -25.99
N SER A 237 8.00 -1.64 -26.08
CA SER A 237 8.82 -1.97 -27.25
C SER A 237 8.88 -3.47 -27.58
N ASP A 238 8.58 -4.34 -26.62
CA ASP A 238 8.61 -5.80 -26.72
C ASP A 238 7.22 -6.45 -26.59
N ALA A 239 6.15 -5.65 -26.57
CA ALA A 239 4.80 -6.16 -26.49
C ALA A 239 4.45 -6.95 -27.76
N THR A 240 3.91 -8.15 -27.59
CA THR A 240 3.45 -9.03 -28.70
C THR A 240 1.93 -9.17 -28.76
N SER A 241 1.24 -8.56 -27.79
CA SER A 241 -0.20 -8.61 -27.63
C SER A 241 -0.75 -7.27 -27.15
N ILE A 242 -2.05 -7.11 -27.36
CA ILE A 242 -2.90 -6.05 -26.83
C ILE A 242 -4.20 -6.66 -26.30
N HIS A 243 -4.87 -5.92 -25.43
CA HIS A 243 -6.10 -6.39 -24.79
C HIS A 243 -7.30 -5.53 -25.14
N THR A 244 -8.48 -6.14 -25.23
CA THR A 244 -9.74 -5.41 -25.30
C THR A 244 -10.09 -4.78 -23.97
N GLU A 245 -10.55 -3.54 -23.97
CA GLU A 245 -11.10 -2.89 -22.78
C GLU A 245 -12.54 -3.36 -22.50
N PRO A 246 -13.01 -3.29 -21.23
CA PRO A 246 -14.40 -3.55 -20.85
C PRO A 246 -15.33 -2.42 -21.31
N ASP A 247 -16.59 -2.75 -21.63
CA ASP A 247 -17.61 -1.73 -21.86
C ASP A 247 -18.33 -1.31 -20.56
N PHE A 248 -19.14 -0.24 -20.62
CA PHE A 248 -19.87 0.22 -19.42
C PHE A 248 -20.81 -0.85 -18.83
N THR A 249 -21.38 -1.72 -19.65
CA THR A 249 -22.25 -2.79 -19.17
C THR A 249 -21.46 -3.78 -18.33
N ASP A 250 -20.23 -4.10 -18.75
CA ASP A 250 -19.30 -4.94 -18.00
C ASP A 250 -18.90 -4.29 -16.66
N TYR A 251 -18.53 -3.00 -16.69
CA TYR A 251 -18.21 -2.24 -15.47
C TYR A 251 -19.37 -2.28 -14.47
N ARG A 252 -20.58 -1.92 -14.92
CA ARG A 252 -21.78 -1.92 -14.09
C ARG A 252 -22.10 -3.31 -13.54
N ALA A 253 -21.95 -4.36 -14.35
CA ALA A 253 -22.21 -5.72 -13.90
C ALA A 253 -21.23 -6.17 -12.80
N ALA A 254 -19.94 -5.84 -12.91
CA ALA A 254 -18.92 -6.27 -11.96
C ALA A 254 -18.89 -5.41 -10.68
N LEU A 255 -19.08 -4.10 -10.84
CA LEU A 255 -18.87 -3.11 -9.80
C LEU A 255 -20.17 -2.58 -9.18
N GLY A 256 -21.32 -2.82 -9.82
CA GLY A 256 -22.63 -2.34 -9.37
C GLY A 256 -22.99 -2.79 -7.96
N GLN A 257 -22.53 -3.95 -7.47
CA GLN A 257 -22.76 -4.34 -6.07
C GLN A 257 -22.09 -3.43 -5.01
N PHE A 258 -21.09 -2.65 -5.41
CA PHE A 258 -20.37 -1.72 -4.55
C PHE A 258 -20.78 -0.27 -4.79
N VAL A 259 -21.22 0.01 -6.01
CA VAL A 259 -21.43 1.37 -6.50
C VAL A 259 -22.91 1.65 -6.69
N ASP A 260 -23.71 0.69 -7.12
CA ASP A 260 -25.14 0.83 -7.37
C ASP A 260 -25.98 0.17 -6.24
N ASN A 261 -27.26 0.54 -6.13
CA ASN A 261 -28.22 -0.04 -5.17
C ASN A 261 -28.85 -1.36 -5.67
#